data_AF-A0A8S1DSJ5-F1
#
_entry.id   AF-A0A8S1DSJ5-F1
#
_cell.length_a   1.000
_cell.length_b   1.000
_cell.length_c   1.000
_cell.angle_alpha   90.00
_cell.angle_beta   90.00
_cell.angle_gamma   90.00
#
_symmetry.space_group_name_H-M   'P 1'
#
loop_
_entity.id
_entity.type
_entity.pdbx_description
1 polymer ?
#
loop_
_entity_poly.entity_id
_entity_poly.type
_entity_poly.pdbx_seq_one_letter_code
_entity_poly.pdbx_strand_id
1 'polypeptide(L)'
;MVSYQNRPVVGKTLLWALGQAGLRNLAVGVQMWHSIFRPRAETKNYSKVVTGHFCSFVQAASTKSKNVADNNINLEQYRSFILLLTSKPFVDHPSLETTFKSLQVLAVKTITVTVIFEELFNQYEGTNFSDGDKAMKQIMEGLTWCLKKDVKESEIAWNSILSNKNFKKALETTYQLLKHIQSSWNKSNKEMENFAVDNSFRDGFVNLLKSVVKKSESVPGTNKVPPGQCAQIAQNLINRLKKIEIENSKKMGGFPWKTANLILIIAISSIVAYDVKIHDGFEKSSTGIFLKNIGALHYGQIALDKSKEYYQIAYKWSEKEIPPIWNKYGAPTWQVVREQSGKLFDATKATAQNIGNWVSETWPKVLSSVEEYAPGLSDKIVEFSKLGWQSIKDFGAIGYAYSLHAVSWVNKTAFGGQFSAEYLSEMSIAAYNASHALAMDTYQWISEMVLPLKPNAIPPTKSS
;
A
#
# COMPACT_ATOMS: atom_id res chain seq x y z
N MET A 1 14.82 49.29 26.24
CA MET A 1 13.39 48.95 26.05
C MET A 1 13.30 47.79 25.05
N VAL A 2 13.30 46.54 25.51
CA VAL A 2 13.16 45.37 24.62
C VAL A 2 11.66 45.17 24.37
N SER A 3 11.21 45.61 23.19
CA SER A 3 9.78 45.71 22.83
C SER A 3 9.03 44.40 23.12
N TYR A 4 7.98 44.52 23.94
CA TYR A 4 7.02 43.47 24.30
C TYR A 4 6.38 42.79 23.06
N GLN A 5 6.46 43.43 21.88
CA GLN A 5 5.86 42.98 20.63
C GLN A 5 6.55 41.74 20.02
N ASN A 6 7.82 41.45 20.33
CA ASN A 6 8.55 40.33 19.69
C ASN A 6 8.40 38.97 20.41
N ARG A 7 7.77 38.94 21.60
CA ARG A 7 7.62 37.71 22.42
C ARG A 7 6.83 36.58 21.73
N PRO A 8 5.72 36.84 21.01
CA PRO A 8 4.98 35.79 20.32
C PRO A 8 5.78 35.14 19.18
N VAL A 9 6.62 35.90 18.47
CA VAL A 9 7.45 35.40 17.39
C VAL A 9 8.52 34.45 17.95
N VAL A 10 9.26 34.89 18.97
CA VAL A 10 10.27 34.07 19.66
C VAL A 10 9.62 32.81 20.25
N GLY A 11 8.46 32.94 20.89
CA GLY A 11 7.72 31.81 21.45
C GLY A 11 7.30 30.78 20.39
N LYS A 12 6.88 31.22 19.20
CA LYS A 12 6.55 30.32 18.07
C LYS A 12 7.79 29.61 17.54
N THR A 13 8.93 30.29 17.42
CA THR A 13 10.19 29.69 16.98
C THR A 13 10.67 28.62 17.96
N LEU A 14 10.58 28.88 19.27
CA LEU A 14 10.91 27.90 20.30
C LEU A 14 9.98 26.68 20.25
N LEU A 15 8.67 26.91 20.12
CA LEU A 15 7.69 25.82 19.95
C LEU A 15 7.98 25.00 18.69
N TRP A 16 8.36 25.64 17.58
CA TRP A 16 8.74 24.95 16.36
C TRP A 16 10.00 24.10 16.54
N ALA A 17 11.02 24.63 17.20
CA ALA A 17 12.27 23.92 17.46
C ALA A 17 12.03 22.69 18.36
N LEU A 18 11.26 22.86 19.43
CA LEU A 18 10.87 21.77 20.33
C LEU A 18 10.01 20.71 19.60
N GLY A 19 9.15 21.14 18.67
CA GLY A 19 8.32 20.26 17.87
C GLY A 19 9.10 19.33 16.94
N GLN A 20 10.34 19.69 16.57
CA GLN A 20 11.18 18.84 15.70
C GLN A 20 11.53 17.50 16.34
N ALA A 21 11.66 17.46 17.66
CA ALA A 21 11.98 16.22 18.39
C ALA A 21 10.85 15.18 18.23
N GLY A 22 9.59 15.63 18.30
CA GLY A 22 8.41 14.77 18.13
C GLY A 22 8.23 14.21 16.71
N LEU A 23 8.78 14.88 15.69
CA LEU A 23 8.76 14.38 14.31
C LEU A 23 9.71 13.18 14.09
N ARG A 24 10.67 12.95 14.99
CA ARG A 24 11.64 11.85 14.91
C ARG A 24 11.31 10.70 15.84
N ASN A 25 10.71 10.98 17.00
CA ASN A 25 10.34 9.99 18.00
C ASN A 25 8.96 10.33 18.59
N LEU A 26 8.00 9.41 18.45
CA LEU A 26 6.63 9.61 18.91
C LEU A 26 6.58 9.79 20.44
N ALA A 27 7.30 8.97 21.22
CA ALA A 27 7.30 9.07 22.68
C ALA A 27 7.77 10.46 23.16
N VAL A 28 8.83 11.00 22.54
CA VAL A 28 9.30 12.36 22.82
C VAL A 28 8.25 13.40 22.41
N GLY A 29 7.60 13.20 21.26
CA GLY A 29 6.51 14.06 20.78
C GLY A 29 5.33 14.11 21.75
N VAL A 30 4.91 12.95 22.29
CA VAL A 30 3.83 12.85 23.27
C VAL A 30 4.22 13.50 24.60
N GLN A 31 5.45 13.28 25.09
CA GLN A 31 5.94 13.96 26.30
C GLN A 31 5.96 15.49 26.16
N MET A 32 6.49 15.98 25.03
CA MET A 32 6.47 17.41 24.71
C MET A 32 5.04 17.94 24.59
N TRP A 33 4.14 17.13 24.02
CA TRP A 33 2.74 17.48 23.91
C TRP A 33 2.13 17.76 25.29
N HIS A 34 2.24 16.81 26.21
CA HIS A 34 1.69 16.95 27.56
C HIS A 34 2.35 18.08 28.36
N SER A 35 3.67 18.24 28.24
CA SER A 35 4.44 19.15 29.10
C SER A 35 4.43 20.61 28.63
N ILE A 36 4.44 20.85 27.31
CA ILE A 36 4.69 22.19 26.74
C ILE A 36 3.56 22.65 25.82
N PHE A 37 3.09 21.79 24.92
CA PHE A 37 2.17 22.20 23.86
C PHE A 37 0.72 22.26 24.32
N ARG A 38 0.22 21.25 25.06
CA ARG A 38 -1.19 21.16 25.49
C ARG A 38 -1.66 22.41 26.25
N PRO A 39 -0.93 22.96 27.24
CA PRO A 39 -1.36 24.17 27.96
C PRO A 39 -1.42 25.42 27.06
N ARG A 40 -0.74 25.41 25.90
CA ARG A 40 -0.66 26.53 24.97
C ARG A 40 -1.58 26.37 23.75
N ALA A 41 -2.26 25.24 23.63
CA ALA A 41 -3.17 24.95 22.50
C ALA A 41 -4.36 25.90 22.44
N GLU A 42 -4.80 26.42 23.60
CA GLU A 42 -5.94 27.34 23.72
C GLU A 42 -5.52 28.82 23.61
N THR A 43 -4.23 29.12 23.69
CA THR A 43 -3.75 30.51 23.58
C THR A 43 -3.82 30.98 22.12
N LYS A 44 -4.63 32.01 21.83
CA LYS A 44 -4.85 32.55 20.47
C LYS A 44 -3.57 32.78 19.65
N ASN A 45 -2.48 33.19 20.30
CA ASN A 45 -1.21 33.48 19.65
C ASN A 45 -0.40 32.22 19.25
N TYR A 46 -0.64 31.09 19.89
CA TYR A 46 0.15 29.86 19.71
C TYR A 46 -0.68 28.69 19.17
N SER A 47 -2.00 28.72 19.31
CA SER A 47 -2.93 27.64 18.97
C SER A 47 -2.67 27.05 17.58
N LYS A 48 -2.56 27.88 16.54
CA LYS A 48 -2.31 27.43 15.16
C LYS A 48 -0.99 26.68 14.99
N VAL A 49 0.06 27.13 15.67
CA VAL A 49 1.39 26.48 15.61
C VAL A 49 1.34 25.16 16.37
N VAL A 50 0.73 25.17 17.55
CA VAL A 50 0.57 24.00 18.43
C VAL A 50 -0.26 22.90 17.76
N THR A 51 -1.42 23.24 17.18
CA THR A 51 -2.29 22.28 16.48
C THR A 51 -1.62 21.71 15.23
N GLY A 52 -0.96 22.57 14.46
CA GLY A 52 -0.19 22.16 13.28
C GLY A 52 0.90 21.16 13.64
N HIS A 53 1.69 21.42 14.68
CA HIS A 53 2.72 20.49 15.14
C HIS A 53 2.15 19.15 15.59
N PHE A 54 1.03 19.17 16.32
CA PHE A 54 0.35 17.94 16.72
C PHE A 54 -0.05 17.09 15.52
N CYS A 55 -0.75 17.69 14.54
CA CYS A 55 -1.13 17.03 13.31
C CYS A 55 0.09 16.45 12.57
N SER A 56 1.17 17.24 12.43
CA SER A 56 2.37 16.81 11.73
C SER A 56 3.09 15.64 12.40
N PHE A 57 3.19 15.60 13.73
CA PHE A 57 3.88 14.48 14.38
C PHE A 57 3.07 13.20 14.36
N VAL A 58 1.75 13.27 14.54
CA VAL A 58 0.87 12.08 14.45
C VAL A 58 0.94 11.47 13.04
N GLN A 59 0.95 12.32 12.01
CA GLN A 59 1.08 11.89 10.61
C GLN A 59 2.50 11.36 10.29
N ALA A 60 3.55 11.97 10.84
CA ALA A 60 4.92 11.49 10.67
C ALA A 60 5.12 10.12 11.34
N ALA A 61 4.51 9.91 12.52
CA ALA A 61 4.59 8.65 13.23
C ALA A 61 3.83 7.51 12.53
N SER A 62 2.71 7.81 11.87
CA SER A 62 1.96 6.79 11.10
C SER A 62 2.71 6.32 9.84
N THR A 63 3.53 7.19 9.24
CA THR A 63 4.26 6.93 7.98
C THR A 63 5.67 6.36 8.19
N LYS A 64 6.36 6.70 9.28
CA LYS A 64 7.73 6.21 9.57
C LYS A 64 7.70 4.80 10.17
N SER A 65 7.73 3.81 9.29
CA SER A 65 7.87 2.38 9.61
C SER A 65 9.35 1.98 9.60
N LYS A 66 10.11 2.29 10.66
CA LYS A 66 11.48 1.74 10.81
C LYS A 66 11.66 0.88 12.05
N ASN A 67 10.98 1.21 13.16
CA ASN A 67 10.90 0.35 14.35
C ASN A 67 9.45 0.33 14.86
N VAL A 68 8.89 -0.87 15.06
CA VAL A 68 7.51 -1.07 15.55
C VAL A 68 7.36 -0.62 17.00
N ALA A 69 8.41 -0.73 17.82
CA ALA A 69 8.36 -0.42 19.25
C ALA A 69 8.31 1.09 19.58
N ASP A 70 8.90 1.94 18.74
CA ASP A 70 9.08 3.38 19.05
C ASP A 70 7.87 4.25 18.67
N ASN A 71 6.91 3.71 17.91
CA ASN A 71 5.78 4.45 17.33
C ASN A 71 4.42 3.89 17.77
N ASN A 72 4.33 3.50 19.04
CA ASN A 72 3.13 2.94 19.64
C ASN A 72 2.45 3.95 20.56
N ILE A 73 1.12 4.02 20.51
CA ILE A 73 0.31 4.78 21.48
C ILE A 73 -0.42 3.83 22.40
N ASN A 74 -0.54 4.17 23.68
CA ASN A 74 -1.36 3.41 24.61
C ASN A 74 -2.82 3.92 24.62
N LEU A 75 -3.70 3.22 25.34
CA LEU A 75 -5.12 3.55 25.42
C LEU A 75 -5.39 4.95 26.00
N GLU A 76 -4.64 5.36 27.03
CA GLU A 76 -4.81 6.68 27.66
C GLU A 76 -4.42 7.83 26.73
N GLN A 77 -3.34 7.64 25.96
CA GLN A 77 -2.91 8.57 24.92
C GLN A 77 -3.94 8.65 23.80
N TYR A 78 -4.45 7.50 23.35
CA TYR A 78 -5.51 7.45 22.34
C TYR A 78 -6.75 8.24 22.79
N ARG A 79 -7.26 7.97 23.99
CA ARG A 79 -8.39 8.71 24.59
C ARG A 79 -8.14 10.21 24.64
N SER A 80 -6.96 10.60 25.13
CA SER A 80 -6.57 12.01 25.24
C SER A 80 -6.52 12.71 23.87
N PHE A 81 -6.03 12.02 22.84
CA PHE A 81 -5.92 12.56 21.49
C PHE A 81 -7.25 12.63 20.76
N ILE A 82 -8.15 11.65 20.96
CA ILE A 82 -9.51 11.72 20.43
C ILE A 82 -10.26 12.91 21.04
N LEU A 83 -10.23 13.04 22.37
CA LEU A 83 -10.85 14.18 23.05
C LEU A 83 -10.33 15.51 22.48
N LEU A 84 -9.01 15.62 22.32
CA LEU A 84 -8.37 16.79 21.74
C LEU A 84 -8.83 17.07 20.30
N LEU A 85 -8.79 16.09 19.41
CA LEU A 85 -9.17 16.25 18.00
C LEU A 85 -10.64 16.62 17.82
N THR A 86 -11.50 16.24 18.77
CA THR A 86 -12.92 16.60 18.80
C THR A 86 -13.20 17.98 19.41
N SER A 87 -12.17 18.66 19.94
CA SER A 87 -12.29 19.96 20.60
C SER A 87 -11.73 21.11 19.74
N LYS A 88 -12.15 22.35 20.02
CA LYS A 88 -11.51 23.54 19.44
C LYS A 88 -10.12 23.74 20.06
N PRO A 89 -9.10 24.15 19.29
CA PRO A 89 -9.15 24.58 17.88
C PRO A 89 -8.91 23.45 16.85
N PHE A 90 -8.77 22.20 17.27
CA PHE A 90 -8.42 21.08 16.39
C PHE A 90 -9.52 20.70 15.40
N VAL A 91 -10.78 20.75 15.83
CA VAL A 91 -11.94 20.44 14.98
C VAL A 91 -12.02 21.33 13.72
N ASP A 92 -11.42 22.52 13.77
CA ASP A 92 -11.39 23.47 12.64
C ASP A 92 -10.08 23.39 11.83
N HIS A 93 -9.15 22.52 12.21
CA HIS A 93 -7.87 22.40 11.53
C HIS A 93 -8.03 21.67 10.18
N PRO A 94 -7.42 22.16 9.08
CA PRO A 94 -7.56 21.55 7.74
C PRO A 94 -7.10 20.09 7.68
N SER A 95 -6.11 19.72 8.49
CA SER A 95 -5.55 18.36 8.52
C SER A 95 -6.25 17.42 9.50
N LEU A 96 -7.41 17.79 10.05
CA LEU A 96 -8.15 16.98 11.03
C LEU A 96 -8.36 15.54 10.53
N GLU A 97 -8.90 15.39 9.33
CA GLU A 97 -9.24 14.08 8.75
C GLU A 97 -8.01 13.18 8.61
N THR A 98 -6.93 13.70 8.01
CA THR A 98 -5.68 12.95 7.85
C THR A 98 -5.03 12.58 9.19
N THR A 99 -5.16 13.47 10.19
CA THR A 99 -4.63 13.24 11.54
C THR A 99 -5.42 12.16 12.26
N PHE A 100 -6.76 12.20 12.15
CA PHE A 100 -7.64 11.20 12.75
C PHE A 100 -7.37 9.81 12.15
N LYS A 101 -7.28 9.71 10.82
CA LYS A 101 -6.89 8.46 10.13
C LYS A 101 -5.52 7.95 10.57
N SER A 102 -4.53 8.84 10.68
CA SER A 102 -3.19 8.48 11.16
C SER A 102 -3.20 7.98 12.60
N LEU A 103 -4.02 8.58 13.46
CA LEU A 103 -4.18 8.16 14.85
C LEU A 103 -4.77 6.75 14.94
N GLN A 104 -5.76 6.41 14.11
CA GLN A 104 -6.33 5.06 14.06
C GLN A 104 -5.32 4.00 13.63
N VAL A 105 -4.49 4.32 12.63
CA VAL A 105 -3.40 3.44 12.17
C VAL A 105 -2.38 3.20 13.28
N LEU A 106 -2.08 4.22 14.09
CA LEU A 106 -1.19 4.07 15.25
C LEU A 106 -1.84 3.26 16.37
N ALA A 107 -3.11 3.51 16.67
CA ALA A 107 -3.85 2.86 17.75
C ALA A 107 -3.94 1.34 17.55
N VAL A 108 -4.26 0.88 16.34
CA VAL A 108 -4.42 -0.57 16.05
C VAL A 108 -3.13 -1.38 16.23
N LYS A 109 -1.96 -0.74 16.30
CA LYS A 109 -0.70 -1.46 16.57
C LYS A 109 -0.63 -2.03 17.99
N THR A 110 -1.39 -1.47 18.91
CA THR A 110 -1.30 -1.76 20.36
C THR A 110 -2.65 -1.96 21.03
N ILE A 111 -3.73 -1.44 20.43
CA ILE A 111 -5.08 -1.44 20.97
C ILE A 111 -5.96 -2.24 20.00
N THR A 112 -6.81 -3.12 20.52
CA THR A 112 -7.74 -3.92 19.69
C THR A 112 -8.81 -3.03 19.06
N VAL A 113 -9.38 -3.46 17.93
CA VAL A 113 -10.46 -2.74 17.25
C VAL A 113 -11.69 -2.69 18.15
N THR A 114 -11.95 -3.72 18.95
CA THR A 114 -13.02 -3.72 19.96
C THR A 114 -12.92 -2.52 20.90
N VAL A 115 -11.75 -2.29 21.50
CA VAL A 115 -11.55 -1.18 22.45
C VAL A 115 -11.63 0.17 21.74
N ILE A 116 -11.03 0.30 20.56
CA ILE A 116 -11.09 1.53 19.75
C ILE A 116 -12.55 1.87 19.41
N PHE A 117 -13.35 0.88 19.03
CA PHE A 117 -14.77 1.05 18.73
C PHE A 117 -15.54 1.54 19.96
N GLU A 118 -15.34 0.91 21.12
CA GLU A 118 -15.99 1.32 22.38
C GLU A 118 -15.62 2.77 22.78
N GLU A 119 -14.36 3.16 22.64
CA GLU A 119 -13.92 4.53 22.95
C GLU A 119 -14.58 5.58 22.06
N LEU A 120 -14.62 5.33 20.74
CA LEU A 120 -15.27 6.24 19.80
C LEU A 120 -16.78 6.32 20.05
N PHE A 121 -17.40 5.19 20.38
CA PHE A 121 -18.82 5.12 20.69
C PHE A 121 -19.14 5.91 21.97
N ASN A 122 -18.35 5.71 23.03
CA ASN A 122 -18.50 6.42 24.31
C ASN A 122 -18.23 7.93 24.15
N GLN A 123 -17.24 8.31 23.33
CA GLN A 123 -16.97 9.71 23.02
C GLN A 123 -18.18 10.37 22.34
N TYR A 124 -18.88 9.62 21.48
CA TYR A 124 -20.11 10.12 20.89
C TYR A 124 -21.22 10.32 21.94
N GLU A 125 -21.49 9.30 22.74
CA GLU A 125 -22.54 9.36 23.78
C GLU A 125 -22.29 10.45 24.83
N GLY A 126 -21.02 10.69 25.18
CA GLY A 126 -20.62 11.69 26.17
C GLY A 126 -20.68 13.14 25.67
N THR A 127 -20.88 13.36 24.37
CA THR A 127 -20.77 14.70 23.76
C THR A 127 -22.06 15.11 23.07
N ASN A 128 -22.54 16.32 23.35
CA ASN A 128 -23.71 16.89 22.67
C ASN A 128 -23.31 17.54 21.35
N PHE A 129 -23.30 16.75 20.27
CA PHE A 129 -23.06 17.27 18.93
C PHE A 129 -24.29 17.98 18.35
N SER A 130 -24.03 18.98 17.52
CA SER A 130 -25.04 19.60 16.65
C SER A 130 -24.97 18.99 15.24
N ASP A 131 -26.05 19.11 14.47
CA ASP A 131 -26.07 18.65 13.08
C ASP A 131 -24.98 19.38 12.27
N GLY A 132 -24.16 18.62 11.54
CA GLY A 132 -23.06 19.14 10.73
C GLY A 132 -21.74 19.35 11.47
N ASP A 133 -21.63 18.94 12.73
CA ASP A 133 -20.39 19.01 13.49
C ASP A 133 -19.29 18.16 12.83
N LYS A 134 -18.13 18.78 12.55
CA LYS A 134 -16.97 18.10 11.97
C LYS A 134 -16.46 17.01 12.91
N ALA A 135 -16.49 17.21 14.22
CA ALA A 135 -16.07 16.21 15.20
C ALA A 135 -16.97 14.98 15.17
N MET A 136 -18.29 15.18 15.12
CA MET A 136 -19.26 14.09 14.93
C MET A 136 -18.93 13.30 13.66
N LYS A 137 -18.71 14.00 12.54
CA LYS A 137 -18.35 13.35 11.27
C LYS A 137 -17.09 12.49 11.42
N GLN A 138 -16.04 12.97 12.08
CA GLN A 138 -14.82 12.20 12.29
C GLN A 138 -15.02 10.96 13.17
N ILE A 139 -15.83 11.06 14.23
CA ILE A 139 -16.15 9.90 15.06
C ILE A 139 -16.91 8.84 14.24
N MET A 140 -17.87 9.25 13.42
CA MET A 140 -18.65 8.34 12.56
C MET A 140 -17.79 7.69 11.47
N GLU A 141 -16.88 8.45 10.85
CA GLU A 141 -15.87 7.92 9.93
C GLU A 141 -14.96 6.93 10.66
N GLY A 142 -14.62 7.21 11.92
CA GLY A 142 -13.78 6.35 12.74
C GLY A 142 -14.45 5.01 13.09
N LEU A 143 -15.71 5.03 13.51
CA LEU A 143 -16.51 3.83 13.77
C LEU A 143 -16.71 3.01 12.49
N THR A 144 -16.93 3.68 11.35
CA THR A 144 -17.01 3.04 10.04
C THR A 144 -15.69 2.39 9.65
N TRP A 145 -14.56 3.03 9.96
CA TRP A 145 -13.23 2.46 9.75
C TRP A 145 -13.01 1.20 10.59
N CYS A 146 -13.44 1.16 11.86
CA CYS A 146 -13.35 -0.04 12.68
C CYS A 146 -14.11 -1.22 12.05
N LEU A 147 -15.33 -0.98 11.56
CA LEU A 147 -16.13 -2.00 10.85
C LEU A 147 -15.39 -2.56 9.63
N LYS A 148 -14.80 -1.67 8.81
CA LYS A 148 -14.01 -2.07 7.63
C LYS A 148 -12.73 -2.82 8.01
N LYS A 149 -12.11 -2.47 9.13
CA LYS A 149 -10.83 -3.02 9.57
C LYS A 149 -10.99 -4.43 10.11
N ASP A 150 -11.95 -4.63 11.00
CA ASP A 150 -12.34 -5.94 11.52
C ASP A 150 -13.81 -5.91 11.94
N VAL A 151 -14.65 -6.53 11.10
CA VAL A 151 -16.10 -6.60 11.34
C VAL A 151 -16.44 -7.45 12.56
N LYS A 152 -15.66 -8.49 12.86
CA LYS A 152 -15.95 -9.42 13.96
C LYS A 152 -15.64 -8.77 15.29
N GLU A 153 -14.48 -8.13 15.42
CA GLU A 153 -14.14 -7.36 16.63
C GLU A 153 -15.11 -6.20 16.87
N SER A 154 -15.52 -5.52 15.79
CA SER A 154 -16.52 -4.45 15.87
C SER A 154 -17.91 -4.99 16.22
N GLU A 155 -18.30 -6.16 15.72
CA GLU A 155 -19.55 -6.84 16.08
C GLU A 155 -19.57 -7.21 17.57
N ILE A 156 -18.46 -7.73 18.11
CA ILE A 156 -18.33 -8.04 19.54
C ILE A 156 -18.51 -6.76 20.38
N ALA A 157 -17.78 -5.68 20.05
CA ALA A 157 -17.89 -4.39 20.74
C ALA A 157 -19.31 -3.84 20.68
N TRP A 158 -19.90 -3.79 19.49
CA TRP A 158 -21.21 -3.19 19.29
C TRP A 158 -22.29 -4.03 19.99
N ASN A 159 -22.27 -5.36 19.87
CA ASN A 159 -23.20 -6.22 20.60
C ASN A 159 -23.03 -6.12 22.12
N SER A 160 -21.79 -5.98 22.62
CA SER A 160 -21.50 -5.70 24.03
C SER A 160 -22.16 -4.40 24.47
N ILE A 161 -21.96 -3.29 23.75
CA ILE A 161 -22.58 -1.99 24.05
C ILE A 161 -24.12 -2.10 24.05
N LEU A 162 -24.68 -2.73 23.02
CA LEU A 162 -26.12 -2.92 22.89
C LEU A 162 -26.70 -3.85 23.97
N SER A 163 -25.89 -4.66 24.65
CA SER A 163 -26.32 -5.60 25.71
C SER A 163 -26.07 -5.06 27.11
N ASN A 164 -24.94 -4.36 27.33
CA ASN A 164 -24.42 -4.04 28.66
C ASN A 164 -24.93 -2.74 29.26
N LYS A 165 -25.53 -1.83 28.47
CA LYS A 165 -26.12 -0.60 29.01
C LYS A 165 -27.36 -0.20 28.23
N ASN A 166 -28.43 0.09 28.96
CA ASN A 166 -29.63 0.85 28.57
C ASN A 166 -29.64 1.23 27.07
N PHE A 167 -30.10 0.30 26.21
CA PHE A 167 -30.07 0.43 24.75
C PHE A 167 -30.62 1.78 24.26
N LYS A 168 -31.53 2.39 25.03
CA LYS A 168 -32.04 3.74 24.81
C LYS A 168 -30.95 4.82 24.68
N LYS A 169 -29.83 4.69 25.39
CA LYS A 169 -28.66 5.59 25.27
C LYS A 169 -27.88 5.32 23.98
N ALA A 170 -27.61 4.04 23.70
CA ALA A 170 -26.91 3.60 22.50
C ALA A 170 -27.70 3.78 21.20
N LEU A 171 -29.03 3.97 21.30
CA LEU A 171 -29.93 4.09 20.17
C LEU A 171 -29.58 5.30 19.28
N GLU A 172 -29.29 6.46 19.88
CA GLU A 172 -28.93 7.66 19.12
C GLU A 172 -27.63 7.44 18.34
N THR A 173 -26.58 6.99 19.01
CA THR A 173 -25.27 6.70 18.40
C THR A 173 -25.39 5.67 17.28
N THR A 174 -26.13 4.60 17.53
CA THR A 174 -26.37 3.53 16.55
C THR A 174 -27.13 4.06 15.34
N TYR A 175 -28.21 4.82 15.57
CA TYR A 175 -28.99 5.43 14.49
C TYR A 175 -28.12 6.36 13.61
N GLN A 176 -27.30 7.20 14.23
CA GLN A 176 -26.44 8.16 13.52
C GLN A 176 -25.33 7.46 12.74
N LEU A 177 -24.73 6.41 13.30
CA LEU A 177 -23.74 5.59 12.60
C LEU A 177 -24.35 4.90 11.37
N LEU A 178 -25.54 4.30 11.52
CA LEU A 178 -26.22 3.66 10.39
C LEU A 178 -26.63 4.66 9.31
N LYS A 179 -27.12 5.85 9.71
CA LYS A 179 -27.43 6.95 8.79
C LYS A 179 -26.19 7.43 8.04
N HIS A 180 -25.04 7.54 8.74
CA HIS A 180 -23.77 7.90 8.13
C HIS A 180 -23.29 6.85 7.11
N ILE A 181 -23.38 5.56 7.46
CA ILE A 181 -23.04 4.44 6.56
C ILE A 181 -23.94 4.47 5.32
N GLN A 182 -25.26 4.61 5.49
CA GLN A 182 -26.21 4.68 4.38
C GLN A 182 -25.94 5.88 3.47
N SER A 183 -25.68 7.05 4.04
CA SER A 183 -25.34 8.26 3.27
C SER A 183 -24.04 8.07 2.47
N SER A 184 -23.02 7.48 3.09
CA SER A 184 -21.74 7.18 2.45
C SER A 184 -21.89 6.20 1.28
N TRP A 185 -22.84 5.27 1.37
CA TRP A 185 -23.15 4.34 0.29
C TRP A 185 -23.93 4.98 -0.86
N ASN A 186 -24.81 5.95 -0.56
CA ASN A 186 -25.58 6.66 -1.59
C ASN A 186 -24.71 7.57 -2.46
N LYS A 187 -23.60 8.09 -1.93
CA LYS A 187 -22.67 8.97 -2.66
C LYS A 187 -21.71 8.22 -3.62
N SER A 188 -22.04 6.99 -4.03
CA SER A 188 -21.22 6.16 -4.92
C SER A 188 -19.79 5.94 -4.39
N ASN A 189 -19.65 5.68 -3.09
CA ASN A 189 -18.37 5.31 -2.54
C ASN A 189 -18.02 3.87 -2.95
N LYS A 190 -17.24 3.73 -4.04
CA LYS A 190 -16.72 2.45 -4.54
C LYS A 190 -16.03 1.62 -3.45
N GLU A 191 -15.45 2.25 -2.43
CA GLU A 191 -14.84 1.51 -1.32
C GLU A 191 -15.86 0.67 -0.55
N MET A 192 -17.00 1.25 -0.16
CA MET A 192 -18.03 0.50 0.59
C MET A 192 -18.65 -0.60 -0.25
N GLU A 193 -18.85 -0.35 -1.55
CA GLU A 193 -19.30 -1.38 -2.49
C GLU A 193 -18.27 -2.52 -2.61
N ASN A 194 -16.98 -2.21 -2.68
CA ASN A 194 -15.91 -3.22 -2.71
C ASN A 194 -15.86 -4.06 -1.43
N PHE A 195 -16.00 -3.43 -0.25
CA PHE A 195 -16.06 -4.16 1.03
C PHE A 195 -17.28 -5.09 1.10
N ALA A 196 -18.41 -4.71 0.51
CA ALA A 196 -19.60 -5.55 0.45
C ALA A 196 -19.49 -6.79 -0.45
N VAL A 197 -18.50 -6.82 -1.34
CA VAL A 197 -18.20 -8.00 -2.16
C VAL A 197 -17.55 -9.09 -1.32
N ASP A 198 -16.79 -8.73 -0.30
CA ASP A 198 -16.20 -9.70 0.63
C ASP A 198 -17.30 -10.40 1.44
N ASN A 199 -17.42 -11.72 1.24
CA ASN A 199 -18.42 -12.55 1.90
C ASN A 199 -18.26 -12.53 3.44
N SER A 200 -17.03 -12.54 3.96
CA SER A 200 -16.80 -12.53 5.41
C SER A 200 -17.22 -11.21 6.03
N PHE A 201 -16.94 -10.09 5.36
CA PHE A 201 -17.42 -8.79 5.81
C PHE A 201 -18.94 -8.70 5.72
N ARG A 202 -19.50 -9.09 4.57
CA ARG A 202 -20.95 -9.03 4.31
C ARG A 202 -21.74 -9.82 5.36
N ASP A 203 -21.37 -11.07 5.63
CA ASP A 203 -22.10 -11.93 6.55
C ASP A 203 -22.01 -11.42 7.99
N GLY A 204 -20.82 -11.01 8.44
CA GLY A 204 -20.63 -10.40 9.76
C GLY A 204 -21.44 -9.12 9.92
N PHE A 205 -21.41 -8.23 8.92
CA PHE A 205 -22.16 -6.99 8.97
C PHE A 205 -23.67 -7.21 8.91
N VAL A 206 -24.17 -8.17 8.13
CA VAL A 206 -25.59 -8.57 8.11
C VAL A 206 -26.03 -9.10 9.47
N ASN A 207 -25.23 -9.93 10.13
CA ASN A 207 -25.54 -10.46 11.46
C ASN A 207 -25.62 -9.35 12.51
N LEU A 208 -24.66 -8.41 12.47
CA LEU A 208 -24.69 -7.20 13.29
C LEU A 208 -25.97 -6.39 13.04
N LEU A 209 -26.32 -6.11 11.77
CA LEU A 209 -27.52 -5.34 11.46
C LEU A 209 -28.80 -6.04 11.94
N LYS A 210 -28.87 -7.37 11.85
CA LYS A 210 -29.99 -8.15 12.40
C LYS A 210 -30.10 -8.00 13.93
N SER A 211 -28.97 -7.97 14.64
CA SER A 211 -28.97 -7.76 16.10
C SER A 211 -29.49 -6.37 16.46
N VAL A 212 -29.11 -5.35 15.69
CA VAL A 212 -29.63 -3.97 15.83
C VAL A 212 -31.13 -3.91 15.58
N VAL A 213 -31.64 -4.52 14.50
CA VAL A 213 -33.07 -4.57 14.19
C VAL A 213 -33.84 -5.15 15.37
N LYS A 214 -33.48 -6.37 15.81
CA LYS A 214 -34.16 -7.09 16.90
C LYS A 214 -34.24 -6.26 18.18
N LYS A 215 -33.14 -5.59 18.56
CA LYS A 215 -33.10 -4.76 19.76
C LYS A 215 -33.87 -3.44 19.57
N SER A 216 -33.76 -2.81 18.41
CA SER A 216 -34.41 -1.52 18.14
C SER A 216 -35.94 -1.59 18.09
N GLU A 217 -36.51 -2.72 17.69
CA GLU A 217 -37.97 -2.94 17.69
C GLU A 217 -38.52 -3.12 19.11
N SER A 218 -37.71 -3.67 20.03
CA SER A 218 -38.10 -3.92 21.42
C SER A 218 -38.06 -2.70 22.34
N VAL A 219 -37.54 -1.55 21.88
CA VAL A 219 -37.31 -0.38 22.73
C VAL A 219 -38.12 0.82 22.22
N PRO A 220 -38.83 1.55 23.10
CA PRO A 220 -39.48 2.80 22.71
C PRO A 220 -38.44 3.82 22.24
N GLY A 221 -38.75 4.57 21.18
CA GLY A 221 -37.88 5.60 20.63
C GLY A 221 -37.47 6.67 21.67
N THR A 222 -36.55 7.54 21.26
CA THR A 222 -36.12 8.71 22.04
C THR A 222 -36.68 9.99 21.42
N ASN A 223 -36.51 11.12 22.11
CA ASN A 223 -36.87 12.44 21.56
C ASN A 223 -36.11 12.77 20.25
N LYS A 224 -34.96 12.12 20.02
CA LYS A 224 -34.11 12.33 18.83
C LYS A 224 -34.30 11.24 17.76
N VAL A 225 -34.64 10.01 18.17
CA VAL A 225 -34.88 8.88 17.27
C VAL A 225 -36.30 8.35 17.45
N PRO A 226 -37.21 8.57 16.49
CA PRO A 226 -38.54 8.00 16.54
C PRO A 226 -38.52 6.46 16.56
N PRO A 227 -39.52 5.81 17.17
CA PRO A 227 -39.60 4.35 17.23
C PRO A 227 -39.49 3.71 15.84
N GLY A 228 -38.72 2.64 15.70
CA GLY A 228 -38.59 1.88 14.46
C GLY A 228 -37.70 2.50 13.38
N GLN A 229 -37.31 3.77 13.45
CA GLN A 229 -36.46 4.36 12.40
C GLN A 229 -35.07 3.72 12.32
N CYS A 230 -34.47 3.39 13.46
CA CYS A 230 -33.20 2.68 13.50
C CYS A 230 -33.31 1.29 12.85
N ALA A 231 -34.40 0.56 13.12
CA ALA A 231 -34.70 -0.73 12.49
C ALA A 231 -34.83 -0.59 10.97
N GLN A 232 -35.56 0.44 10.50
CA GLN A 232 -35.77 0.70 9.08
C GLN A 232 -34.46 0.97 8.34
N ILE A 233 -33.57 1.80 8.88
CA ILE A 233 -32.25 2.04 8.26
C ILE A 233 -31.44 0.75 8.19
N ALA A 234 -31.41 -0.03 9.27
CA ALA A 234 -30.70 -1.31 9.30
C ALA A 234 -31.26 -2.30 8.26
N GLN A 235 -32.59 -2.40 8.14
CA GLN A 235 -33.26 -3.23 7.12
C GLN A 235 -32.93 -2.78 5.69
N ASN A 236 -32.92 -1.47 5.43
CA ASN A 236 -32.53 -0.93 4.13
C ASN A 236 -31.09 -1.30 3.76
N LEU A 237 -30.16 -1.27 4.72
CA LEU A 237 -28.78 -1.71 4.51
C LEU A 237 -28.70 -3.22 4.24
N ILE A 238 -29.42 -4.05 5.00
CA ILE A 238 -29.50 -5.51 4.77
C ILE A 238 -29.99 -5.80 3.35
N ASN A 239 -31.07 -5.15 2.92
CA ASN A 239 -31.66 -5.36 1.60
C ASN A 239 -30.68 -4.96 0.48
N ARG A 240 -29.89 -3.90 0.70
CA ARG A 240 -28.84 -3.49 -0.23
C ARG A 240 -27.71 -4.51 -0.31
N LEU A 241 -27.27 -5.06 0.82
CA LEU A 241 -26.24 -6.11 0.85
C LEU A 241 -26.69 -7.39 0.15
N LYS A 242 -27.95 -7.81 0.35
CA LYS A 242 -28.56 -8.93 -0.39
C LYS A 242 -28.60 -8.68 -1.90
N LYS A 243 -28.93 -7.45 -2.31
CA LYS A 243 -28.91 -7.09 -3.74
C LYS A 243 -27.51 -7.23 -4.33
N ILE A 244 -26.47 -6.76 -3.63
CA ILE A 244 -25.07 -6.90 -4.04
C ILE A 244 -24.66 -8.37 -4.14
N GLU A 245 -25.06 -9.19 -3.17
CA GLU A 245 -24.84 -10.64 -3.21
C GLU A 245 -25.45 -11.31 -4.45
N ILE A 246 -26.71 -10.98 -4.77
CA ILE A 246 -27.42 -11.49 -5.94
C ILE A 246 -26.75 -11.00 -7.25
N GLU A 247 -26.29 -9.75 -7.30
CA GLU A 247 -25.59 -9.21 -8.45
C GLU A 247 -24.21 -9.86 -8.65
N ASN A 248 -23.48 -10.12 -7.57
CA ASN A 248 -22.17 -10.78 -7.61
C ASN A 248 -22.28 -12.26 -7.96
N SER A 249 -23.28 -12.97 -7.44
CA SER A 249 -23.51 -14.38 -7.81
C SER A 249 -23.84 -14.53 -9.29
N LYS A 250 -24.58 -13.57 -9.88
CA LYS A 250 -24.82 -13.51 -11.32
C LYS A 250 -23.56 -13.25 -12.15
N LYS A 251 -22.60 -12.46 -11.65
CA LYS A 251 -21.31 -12.19 -12.33
C LYS A 251 -20.37 -13.40 -12.29
N MET A 252 -20.38 -14.18 -11.22
CA MET A 252 -19.57 -15.40 -11.10
C MET A 252 -20.17 -16.62 -11.82
N GLY A 253 -21.47 -16.59 -12.14
CA GLY A 253 -22.16 -17.63 -12.91
C GLY A 253 -21.98 -17.54 -14.45
N GLY A 254 -21.07 -16.70 -14.95
CA GLY A 254 -20.83 -16.58 -16.39
C GLY A 254 -19.96 -17.70 -16.93
N PHE A 255 -20.44 -18.42 -17.96
CA PHE A 255 -19.63 -19.35 -18.75
C PHE A 255 -18.28 -18.70 -19.12
N PRO A 256 -17.13 -19.37 -18.97
CA PRO A 256 -15.81 -18.76 -19.08
C PRO A 256 -15.44 -18.48 -20.54
N TRP A 257 -16.10 -17.50 -21.16
CA TRP A 257 -15.98 -17.16 -22.57
C TRP A 257 -14.54 -16.85 -23.00
N LYS A 258 -13.69 -16.30 -22.13
CA LYS A 258 -12.28 -16.07 -22.43
C LYS A 258 -11.50 -17.38 -22.59
N THR A 259 -11.75 -18.34 -21.71
CA THR A 259 -11.15 -19.68 -21.77
C THR A 259 -11.71 -20.46 -22.95
N ALA A 260 -13.02 -20.38 -23.20
CA ALA A 260 -13.65 -21.00 -24.35
C ALA A 260 -13.11 -20.42 -25.68
N ASN A 261 -12.93 -19.10 -25.77
CA ASN A 261 -12.32 -18.46 -26.94
C ASN A 261 -10.85 -18.87 -27.13
N LEU A 262 -10.07 -18.99 -26.05
CA LEU A 262 -8.70 -19.48 -26.14
C LEU A 262 -8.65 -20.93 -26.65
N ILE A 263 -9.48 -21.80 -26.09
CA ILE A 263 -9.60 -23.20 -26.53
C ILE A 263 -10.06 -23.27 -27.99
N LEU A 264 -11.00 -22.41 -28.39
CA LEU A 264 -11.47 -22.32 -29.77
C LEU A 264 -10.34 -21.93 -30.74
N ILE A 265 -9.54 -20.92 -30.40
CA ILE A 265 -8.39 -20.50 -31.21
C ILE A 265 -7.35 -21.62 -31.32
N ILE A 266 -7.07 -22.32 -30.21
CA ILE A 266 -6.14 -23.46 -30.20
C ILE A 266 -6.68 -24.60 -31.07
N ALA A 267 -7.98 -24.91 -30.96
CA ALA A 267 -8.63 -25.94 -31.76
C ALA A 267 -8.60 -25.60 -33.26
N ILE A 268 -8.95 -24.37 -33.64
CA ILE A 268 -8.87 -23.92 -35.04
C ILE A 268 -7.44 -24.00 -35.55
N SER A 269 -6.47 -23.50 -34.78
CA SER A 269 -5.05 -23.51 -35.17
C SER A 269 -4.52 -24.94 -35.36
N SER A 270 -4.95 -25.87 -34.49
CA SER A 270 -4.58 -27.28 -34.57
C SER A 270 -5.22 -27.98 -35.78
N ILE A 271 -6.47 -27.67 -36.11
CA ILE A 271 -7.17 -28.16 -37.30
C ILE A 271 -6.47 -27.68 -38.57
N VAL A 272 -6.14 -26.39 -38.65
CA VAL A 272 -5.42 -25.81 -39.78
C VAL A 272 -4.04 -26.45 -39.93
N ALA A 273 -3.28 -26.58 -38.83
CA ALA A 273 -1.96 -27.21 -38.87
C ALA A 273 -2.02 -28.68 -39.31
N TYR A 274 -3.04 -29.42 -38.89
CA TYR A 274 -3.29 -30.80 -39.30
C TYR A 274 -3.63 -30.90 -40.80
N ASP A 275 -4.52 -30.03 -41.28
CA ASP A 275 -4.92 -29.97 -42.69
C ASP A 275 -3.74 -29.64 -43.62
N VAL A 276 -2.89 -28.69 -43.21
CA VAL A 276 -1.64 -28.32 -43.91
C VAL A 276 -0.66 -29.48 -43.95
N LYS A 277 -0.52 -30.22 -42.85
CA LYS A 277 0.38 -31.36 -42.74
C LYS A 277 -0.07 -32.54 -43.63
N ILE A 278 -1.38 -32.79 -43.72
CA ILE A 278 -1.93 -33.86 -44.59
C ILE A 278 -1.69 -33.54 -46.07
N HIS A 279 -1.87 -32.28 -46.47
CA HIS A 279 -1.83 -31.89 -47.88
C HIS A 279 -0.44 -31.45 -48.35
N ASP A 280 0.59 -31.63 -47.51
CA ASP A 280 1.98 -31.30 -47.81
C ASP A 280 2.14 -29.85 -48.32
N GLY A 281 1.49 -28.92 -47.59
CA GLY A 281 1.54 -27.48 -47.86
C GLY A 281 0.19 -26.77 -47.72
N PHE A 282 0.24 -25.50 -47.33
CA PHE A 282 -0.94 -24.67 -47.11
C PHE A 282 -1.75 -24.45 -48.40
N GLU A 283 -1.08 -24.32 -49.55
CA GLU A 283 -1.74 -24.08 -50.83
C GLU A 283 -2.60 -25.26 -51.33
N LYS A 284 -2.21 -26.48 -50.96
CA LYS A 284 -2.91 -27.72 -51.31
C LYS A 284 -3.95 -28.11 -50.26
N SER A 285 -3.89 -27.49 -49.08
CA SER A 285 -4.83 -27.74 -47.99
C SER A 285 -6.24 -27.25 -48.33
N SER A 286 -7.24 -27.94 -47.81
CA SER A 286 -8.65 -27.54 -48.01
C SER A 286 -8.90 -26.14 -47.47
N THR A 287 -8.24 -25.80 -46.35
CA THR A 287 -8.31 -24.47 -45.73
C THR A 287 -7.68 -23.38 -46.59
N GLY A 288 -6.51 -23.63 -47.18
CA GLY A 288 -5.84 -22.67 -48.06
C GLY A 288 -6.59 -22.42 -49.36
N ILE A 289 -7.14 -23.48 -49.99
CA ILE A 289 -8.00 -23.35 -51.18
C ILE A 289 -9.27 -22.55 -50.85
N PHE A 290 -9.90 -22.82 -49.71
CA PHE A 290 -11.08 -22.09 -49.26
C PHE A 290 -10.80 -20.60 -49.02
N LEU A 291 -9.74 -20.28 -48.27
CA LEU A 291 -9.33 -18.89 -47.97
C LEU A 291 -8.94 -18.11 -49.23
N LYS A 292 -8.38 -18.80 -50.23
CA LYS A 292 -8.09 -18.24 -51.56
C LYS A 292 -9.37 -17.90 -52.31
N ASN A 293 -10.33 -18.83 -52.33
CA ASN A 293 -11.59 -18.68 -53.08
C ASN A 293 -12.47 -17.54 -52.55
N ILE A 294 -12.45 -17.29 -51.23
CA ILE A 294 -13.19 -16.18 -50.63
C ILE A 294 -12.41 -14.84 -50.64
N GLY A 295 -11.21 -14.81 -51.21
CA GLY A 295 -10.36 -13.61 -51.28
C GLY A 295 -9.77 -13.14 -49.94
N ALA A 296 -9.91 -13.92 -48.86
CA ALA A 296 -9.44 -13.55 -47.53
C ALA A 296 -7.91 -13.42 -47.45
N LEU A 297 -7.17 -14.17 -48.29
CA LEU A 297 -5.71 -14.10 -48.36
C LEU A 297 -5.22 -12.72 -48.82
N HIS A 298 -5.96 -12.05 -49.70
CA HIS A 298 -5.62 -10.70 -50.14
C HIS A 298 -5.72 -9.67 -48.99
N TYR A 299 -6.81 -9.73 -48.21
CA TYR A 299 -6.97 -8.87 -47.04
C TYR A 299 -5.98 -9.20 -45.92
N GLY A 300 -5.62 -10.49 -45.76
CA GLY A 300 -4.55 -10.92 -44.87
C GLY A 300 -3.19 -10.31 -45.23
N GLN A 301 -2.86 -10.26 -46.53
CA GLN A 301 -1.66 -9.60 -47.04
C GLN A 301 -1.63 -8.11 -46.68
N ILE A 302 -2.75 -7.39 -46.92
CA ILE A 302 -2.87 -5.96 -46.58
C ILE A 302 -2.66 -5.74 -45.07
N ALA A 303 -3.25 -6.60 -44.24
CA ALA A 303 -3.10 -6.51 -42.78
C ALA A 303 -1.66 -6.78 -42.31
N LEU A 304 -0.97 -7.74 -42.92
CA LEU A 304 0.43 -8.04 -42.64
C LEU A 304 1.35 -6.89 -43.07
N ASP A 305 1.12 -6.32 -44.25
CA ASP A 305 1.91 -5.21 -44.77
C ASP A 305 1.74 -3.95 -43.91
N LYS A 306 0.50 -3.66 -43.47
CA LYS A 306 0.23 -2.56 -42.53
C LYS A 306 0.85 -2.81 -41.16
N SER A 307 0.82 -4.05 -40.68
CA SER A 307 1.45 -4.41 -39.39
C SER A 307 2.96 -4.22 -39.44
N LYS A 308 3.62 -4.59 -40.56
CA LYS A 308 5.03 -4.34 -40.79
C LYS A 308 5.36 -2.85 -40.86
N GLU A 309 4.53 -2.06 -41.54
CA GLU A 309 4.68 -0.60 -41.63
C GLU A 309 4.64 0.05 -40.24
N TYR A 310 3.63 -0.27 -39.43
CA TYR A 310 3.52 0.24 -38.05
C TYR A 310 4.67 -0.22 -37.16
N TYR A 311 5.10 -1.48 -37.31
CA TYR A 311 6.26 -2.00 -36.58
C TYR A 311 7.55 -1.25 -36.93
N GLN A 312 7.79 -0.95 -38.22
CA GLN A 312 8.93 -0.15 -38.66
C GLN A 312 8.88 1.30 -38.17
N ILE A 313 7.69 1.90 -38.11
CA ILE A 313 7.49 3.24 -37.53
C ILE A 313 7.82 3.23 -36.04
N ALA A 314 7.28 2.26 -35.30
CA ALA A 314 7.58 2.09 -33.89
C ALA A 314 9.08 1.86 -33.66
N TYR A 315 9.73 1.10 -34.56
CA TYR A 315 11.16 0.83 -34.50
C TYR A 315 12.03 2.07 -34.71
N LYS A 316 11.70 2.90 -35.71
CA LYS A 316 12.43 4.16 -35.95
C LYS A 316 12.20 5.18 -34.84
N TRP A 317 11.01 5.19 -34.26
CA TRP A 317 10.69 6.05 -33.12
C TRP A 317 11.50 5.65 -31.87
N SER A 318 11.54 4.37 -31.53
CA SER A 318 12.26 3.88 -30.35
C SER A 318 13.78 4.01 -30.50
N GLU A 319 14.35 3.77 -31.68
CA GLU A 319 15.77 4.01 -31.97
C GLU A 319 16.15 5.48 -31.70
N LYS A 320 15.24 6.41 -32.01
CA LYS A 320 15.44 7.84 -31.80
C LYS A 320 15.22 8.29 -30.35
N GLU A 321 14.18 7.76 -29.69
CA GLU A 321 13.72 8.30 -28.40
C GLU A 321 14.26 7.53 -27.17
N ILE A 322 14.57 6.24 -27.29
CA ILE A 322 15.05 5.43 -26.14
C ILE A 322 16.44 5.87 -25.64
N PRO A 323 17.48 6.04 -26.49
CA PRO A 323 18.80 6.49 -26.03
C PRO A 323 18.79 7.84 -25.29
N PRO A 324 18.10 8.90 -25.75
CA PRO A 324 18.06 10.17 -25.02
C PRO A 324 17.24 10.08 -23.72
N ILE A 325 16.16 9.28 -23.66
CA ILE A 325 15.42 9.04 -22.41
C ILE A 325 16.31 8.33 -21.38
N TRP A 326 17.06 7.32 -21.81
CA TRP A 326 18.01 6.61 -20.95
C TRP A 326 19.10 7.53 -20.42
N ASN A 327 19.72 8.34 -21.29
CA ASN A 327 20.77 9.27 -20.87
C ASN A 327 20.24 10.39 -19.96
N LYS A 328 18.99 10.83 -20.15
CA LYS A 328 18.36 11.90 -19.36
C LYS A 328 17.85 11.44 -17.99
N TYR A 329 17.31 10.22 -17.90
CA TYR A 329 16.63 9.76 -16.68
C TYR A 329 17.23 8.46 -16.10
N GLY A 330 17.65 7.52 -16.94
CA GLY A 330 18.21 6.24 -16.51
C GLY A 330 19.60 6.38 -15.90
N ALA A 331 20.54 6.98 -16.65
CA ALA A 331 21.93 7.13 -16.23
C ALA A 331 22.11 7.95 -14.94
N PRO A 332 21.45 9.12 -14.75
CA PRO A 332 21.59 9.90 -13.52
C PRO A 332 20.98 9.20 -12.30
N THR A 333 19.82 8.55 -12.47
CA THR A 333 19.18 7.79 -11.38
C THR A 333 20.08 6.63 -10.94
N TRP A 334 20.74 5.96 -11.89
CA TRP A 334 21.69 4.90 -11.60
C TRP A 334 22.96 5.40 -10.89
N GLN A 335 23.49 6.56 -11.28
CA GLN A 335 24.61 7.20 -10.59
C GLN A 335 24.25 7.58 -9.14
N VAL A 336 23.05 8.11 -8.90
CA VAL A 336 22.59 8.43 -7.53
C VAL A 336 22.46 7.17 -6.67
N VAL A 337 21.92 6.08 -7.23
CA VAL A 337 21.86 4.78 -6.53
C VAL A 337 23.27 4.29 -6.19
N ARG A 338 24.22 4.39 -7.13
CA ARG A 338 25.64 4.05 -6.91
C ARG A 338 26.24 4.88 -5.76
N GLU A 339 26.10 6.20 -5.78
CA GLU A 339 26.69 7.07 -4.74
C GLU A 339 26.09 6.84 -3.35
N GLN A 340 24.77 6.69 -3.25
CA GLN A 340 24.09 6.47 -1.98
C GLN A 340 24.44 5.10 -1.38
N SER A 341 24.58 4.08 -2.24
CA SER A 341 25.03 2.75 -1.82
C SER A 341 26.49 2.76 -1.33
N GLY A 342 27.37 3.52 -1.98
CA GLY A 342 28.76 3.72 -1.55
C GLY A 342 28.88 4.43 -0.19
N LYS A 343 28.07 5.47 0.05
CA LYS A 343 28.05 6.18 1.35
C LYS A 343 27.55 5.30 2.49
N LEU A 344 26.50 4.52 2.25
CA LEU A 344 25.97 3.58 3.23
C LEU A 344 27.01 2.49 3.56
N PHE A 345 27.79 2.09 2.56
CA PHE A 345 28.85 1.12 2.69
C PHE A 345 30.00 1.62 3.59
N ASP A 346 30.53 2.83 3.34
CA ASP A 346 31.59 3.41 4.15
C ASP A 346 31.17 3.64 5.62
N ALA A 347 29.93 4.07 5.83
CA ALA A 347 29.37 4.24 7.18
C ALA A 347 29.26 2.92 7.96
N THR A 348 28.90 1.83 7.26
CA THR A 348 28.79 0.50 7.88
C THR A 348 30.17 -0.04 8.28
N LYS A 349 31.18 0.16 7.41
CA LYS A 349 32.57 -0.20 7.69
C LYS A 349 33.14 0.56 8.90
N ALA A 350 32.92 1.88 8.94
CA ALA A 350 33.37 2.71 10.06
C ALA A 350 32.69 2.33 11.39
N THR A 351 31.39 2.01 11.35
CA THR A 351 30.64 1.58 12.54
C THR A 351 31.15 0.25 13.08
N ALA A 352 31.41 -0.72 12.19
CA ALA A 352 31.97 -2.02 12.59
C ALA A 352 33.37 -1.87 13.22
N GLN A 353 34.23 -1.01 12.67
CA GLN A 353 35.55 -0.71 13.24
C GLN A 353 35.46 -0.02 14.60
N ASN A 354 34.54 0.94 14.76
CA ASN A 354 34.33 1.63 16.03
C ASN A 354 33.81 0.70 17.13
N ILE A 355 32.90 -0.22 16.79
CA ILE A 355 32.44 -1.25 17.73
C ILE A 355 33.62 -2.15 18.13
N GLY A 356 34.43 -2.61 17.17
CA GLY A 356 35.62 -3.41 17.45
C GLY A 356 36.60 -2.72 18.42
N ASN A 357 36.85 -1.43 18.23
CA ASN A 357 37.74 -0.63 19.08
C ASN A 357 37.13 -0.34 20.47
N TRP A 358 35.85 0.03 20.54
CA TRP A 358 35.18 0.29 21.81
C TRP A 358 35.16 -0.95 22.72
N VAL A 359 34.94 -2.13 22.13
CA VAL A 359 34.95 -3.38 22.88
C VAL A 359 36.37 -3.71 23.35
N SER A 360 37.40 -3.51 22.52
CA SER A 360 38.79 -3.78 22.94
C SER A 360 39.25 -2.88 24.11
N GLU A 361 38.75 -1.64 24.18
CA GLU A 361 39.07 -0.70 25.26
C GLU A 361 38.26 -0.91 26.54
N THR A 362 36.99 -1.33 26.41
CA THR A 362 36.07 -1.45 27.55
C THR A 362 36.18 -2.80 28.23
N TRP A 363 36.51 -3.86 27.48
CA TRP A 363 36.62 -5.22 27.98
C TRP A 363 37.58 -5.41 29.17
N PRO A 364 38.81 -4.84 29.15
CA PRO A 364 39.74 -4.97 30.27
C PRO A 364 39.24 -4.30 31.56
N LYS A 365 38.48 -3.20 31.43
CA LYS A 365 37.93 -2.46 32.57
C LYS A 365 36.79 -3.21 33.24
N VAL A 366 35.97 -3.91 32.45
CA VAL A 366 34.92 -4.79 32.97
C VAL A 366 35.55 -5.96 33.73
N LEU A 367 36.65 -6.52 33.19
CA LEU A 367 37.38 -7.61 33.84
C LEU A 367 37.93 -7.20 35.21
N SER A 368 38.58 -6.03 35.29
CA SER A 368 39.15 -5.54 36.55
C SER A 368 38.09 -5.26 37.61
N SER A 369 36.92 -4.73 37.23
CA SER A 369 35.83 -4.50 38.18
C SER A 369 35.20 -5.79 38.71
N VAL A 370 35.15 -6.85 37.90
CA VAL A 370 34.63 -8.14 38.36
C VAL A 370 35.57 -8.80 39.37
N GLU A 371 36.89 -8.66 39.15
CA GLU A 371 37.93 -9.16 40.07
C GLU A 371 37.88 -8.48 41.45
N GLU A 372 37.59 -7.17 41.50
CA GLU A 372 37.54 -6.36 42.72
C GLU A 372 36.33 -6.70 43.61
N TYR A 373 35.14 -6.91 43.01
CA TYR A 373 33.90 -7.13 43.76
C TYR A 373 33.60 -8.61 44.08
N ALA A 374 34.20 -9.56 43.35
CA ALA A 374 33.95 -10.99 43.55
C ALA A 374 35.18 -11.85 43.16
N PRO A 375 36.23 -11.91 44.02
CA PRO A 375 37.44 -12.68 43.73
C PRO A 375 37.14 -14.18 43.56
N GLY A 376 37.59 -14.76 42.44
CA GLY A 376 37.35 -16.17 42.07
C GLY A 376 36.10 -16.44 41.23
N LEU A 377 35.16 -15.47 41.11
CA LEU A 377 34.11 -15.52 40.09
C LEU A 377 34.66 -15.12 38.70
N SER A 378 35.73 -14.31 38.71
CA SER A 378 36.50 -13.88 37.53
C SER A 378 36.92 -15.05 36.67
N ASP A 379 37.44 -16.15 37.21
CA ASP A 379 37.92 -17.29 36.42
C ASP A 379 36.81 -17.99 35.62
N LYS A 380 35.63 -18.20 36.22
CA LYS A 380 34.46 -18.78 35.51
C LYS A 380 33.85 -17.80 34.50
N ILE A 381 33.81 -16.52 34.83
CA ILE A 381 33.38 -15.47 33.89
C ILE A 381 34.40 -15.31 32.75
N VAL A 382 35.70 -15.48 33.00
CA VAL A 382 36.78 -15.45 32.01
C VAL A 382 36.66 -16.63 31.05
N GLU A 383 36.27 -17.81 31.51
CA GLU A 383 36.08 -18.98 30.64
C GLU A 383 34.81 -18.87 29.78
N PHE A 384 33.67 -18.47 30.38
CA PHE A 384 32.41 -18.24 29.66
C PHE A 384 32.50 -17.05 28.70
N SER A 385 33.22 -16.00 29.11
CA SER A 385 33.50 -14.86 28.24
C SER A 385 34.51 -15.17 27.18
N LYS A 386 35.52 -16.04 27.39
CA LYS A 386 36.40 -16.53 26.31
C LYS A 386 35.60 -17.27 25.25
N LEU A 387 34.66 -18.15 25.63
CA LEU A 387 33.78 -18.86 24.69
C LEU A 387 32.80 -17.92 23.97
N GLY A 388 32.18 -16.99 24.69
CA GLY A 388 31.33 -15.94 24.11
C GLY A 388 32.12 -14.98 23.20
N TRP A 389 33.36 -14.66 23.56
CA TRP A 389 34.27 -13.78 22.83
C TRP A 389 34.84 -14.44 21.58
N GLN A 390 35.20 -15.72 21.65
CA GLN A 390 35.58 -16.52 20.50
C GLN A 390 34.41 -16.59 19.52
N SER A 391 33.19 -16.84 20.03
CA SER A 391 31.97 -16.86 19.22
C SER A 391 31.67 -15.50 18.59
N ILE A 392 31.78 -14.39 19.33
CA ILE A 392 31.58 -13.03 18.80
C ILE A 392 32.67 -12.68 17.77
N LYS A 393 33.92 -13.09 17.99
CA LYS A 393 35.01 -12.94 17.01
C LYS A 393 34.76 -13.78 15.76
N ASP A 394 34.30 -15.01 15.89
CA ASP A 394 34.05 -15.92 14.78
C ASP A 394 32.82 -15.48 13.99
N PHE A 395 31.70 -15.13 14.65
CA PHE A 395 30.52 -14.55 13.99
C PHE A 395 30.81 -13.17 13.40
N GLY A 396 31.63 -12.35 14.05
CA GLY A 396 32.09 -11.06 13.55
C GLY A 396 33.03 -11.18 12.36
N ALA A 397 33.94 -12.15 12.37
CA ALA A 397 34.86 -12.45 11.27
C ALA A 397 34.15 -13.09 10.08
N ILE A 398 33.17 -13.97 10.32
CA ILE A 398 32.27 -14.51 9.29
C ILE A 398 31.43 -13.38 8.71
N GLY A 399 30.81 -12.53 9.54
CA GLY A 399 30.07 -11.35 9.09
C GLY A 399 30.93 -10.37 8.28
N TYR A 400 32.17 -10.14 8.72
CA TYR A 400 33.15 -9.31 8.00
C TYR A 400 33.57 -9.95 6.67
N ALA A 401 33.87 -11.25 6.64
CA ALA A 401 34.23 -11.99 5.42
C ALA A 401 33.08 -12.07 4.41
N TYR A 402 31.85 -12.31 4.88
CA TYR A 402 30.64 -12.25 4.04
C TYR A 402 30.38 -10.83 3.54
N SER A 403 30.60 -9.81 4.36
CA SER A 403 30.48 -8.42 3.92
C SER A 403 31.53 -8.08 2.86
N LEU A 404 32.78 -8.53 3.01
CA LEU A 404 33.84 -8.34 2.01
C LEU A 404 33.57 -9.14 0.71
N HIS A 405 33.01 -10.36 0.82
CA HIS A 405 32.60 -11.15 -0.35
C HIS A 405 31.40 -10.53 -1.07
N ALA A 406 30.40 -10.06 -0.34
CA ALA A 406 29.28 -9.31 -0.90
C ALA A 406 29.77 -8.02 -1.58
N VAL A 407 30.73 -7.32 -0.99
CA VAL A 407 31.35 -6.11 -1.55
C VAL A 407 32.16 -6.40 -2.80
N SER A 408 32.99 -7.44 -2.80
CA SER A 408 33.75 -7.90 -3.96
C SER A 408 32.80 -8.32 -5.09
N TRP A 409 31.72 -9.03 -4.77
CA TRP A 409 30.70 -9.45 -5.73
C TRP A 409 29.90 -8.27 -6.30
N VAL A 410 29.48 -7.30 -5.49
CA VAL A 410 28.77 -6.09 -5.94
C VAL A 410 29.69 -5.22 -6.80
N ASN A 411 30.95 -5.02 -6.40
CA ASN A 411 31.89 -4.20 -7.16
C ASN A 411 32.25 -4.86 -8.51
N LYS A 412 32.47 -6.17 -8.52
CA LYS A 412 32.87 -6.94 -9.73
C LYS A 412 31.70 -7.27 -10.66
N THR A 413 30.49 -7.48 -10.13
CA THR A 413 29.32 -7.95 -10.90
C THR A 413 28.32 -6.83 -11.18
N ALA A 414 28.00 -5.99 -10.19
CA ALA A 414 26.97 -4.96 -10.30
C ALA A 414 27.49 -3.59 -10.78
N PHE A 415 28.74 -3.22 -10.45
CA PHE A 415 29.29 -1.90 -10.81
C PHE A 415 30.35 -1.90 -11.92
N GLY A 416 31.13 -2.98 -12.07
CA GLY A 416 32.14 -3.13 -13.14
C GLY A 416 31.91 -4.27 -14.14
N GLY A 417 30.80 -5.01 -14.02
CA GLY A 417 30.53 -6.24 -14.80
C GLY A 417 29.19 -6.24 -15.54
N GLN A 418 28.46 -7.36 -15.48
CA GLN A 418 27.20 -7.68 -16.20
C GLN A 418 26.02 -6.70 -15.97
N PHE A 419 26.18 -5.67 -15.15
CA PHE A 419 25.15 -4.65 -14.90
C PHE A 419 25.73 -3.21 -14.97
N SER A 420 26.89 -3.01 -15.62
CA SER A 420 27.39 -1.66 -15.88
C SER A 420 26.40 -0.88 -16.77
N ALA A 421 26.45 0.45 -16.70
CA ALA A 421 25.55 1.29 -17.50
C ALA A 421 25.78 1.08 -19.01
N GLU A 422 27.03 0.87 -19.43
CA GLU A 422 27.35 0.52 -20.82
C GLU A 422 26.84 -0.87 -21.19
N TYR A 423 27.03 -1.89 -20.35
CA TYR A 423 26.59 -3.26 -20.63
C TYR A 423 25.06 -3.38 -20.64
N LEU A 424 24.34 -2.69 -19.74
CA LEU A 424 22.87 -2.65 -19.74
C LEU A 424 22.32 -1.93 -20.97
N SER A 425 22.98 -0.85 -21.40
CA SER A 425 22.66 -0.19 -22.66
C SER A 425 22.88 -1.15 -23.83
N GLU A 426 24.04 -1.81 -23.88
CA GLU A 426 24.39 -2.77 -24.94
C GLU A 426 23.44 -3.99 -24.99
N MET A 427 23.11 -4.59 -23.84
CA MET A 427 22.14 -5.69 -23.75
C MET A 427 20.73 -5.26 -24.16
N SER A 428 20.31 -4.05 -23.79
CA SER A 428 18.99 -3.52 -24.17
C SER A 428 18.90 -3.32 -25.69
N ILE A 429 19.96 -2.80 -26.30
CA ILE A 429 20.09 -2.64 -27.76
C ILE A 429 20.16 -4.02 -28.44
N ALA A 430 20.93 -4.96 -27.89
CA ALA A 430 21.05 -6.31 -28.44
C ALA A 430 19.73 -7.11 -28.37
N ALA A 431 19.04 -7.09 -27.23
CA ALA A 431 17.74 -7.73 -27.07
C ALA A 431 16.66 -7.09 -27.98
N TYR A 432 16.75 -5.77 -28.15
CA TYR A 432 15.88 -5.01 -29.04
C TYR A 432 16.12 -5.36 -30.52
N ASN A 433 17.38 -5.44 -30.95
CA ASN A 433 17.77 -5.85 -32.31
C ASN A 433 17.41 -7.32 -32.59
N ALA A 434 17.59 -8.21 -31.62
CA ALA A 434 17.20 -9.61 -31.74
C ALA A 434 15.68 -9.77 -31.87
N SER A 435 14.90 -8.98 -31.14
CA SER A 435 13.43 -8.93 -31.26
C SER A 435 12.99 -8.44 -32.64
N HIS A 436 13.73 -7.47 -33.21
CA HIS A 436 13.53 -6.99 -34.58
C HIS A 436 13.82 -8.06 -35.63
N ALA A 437 14.95 -8.76 -35.52
CA ALA A 437 15.30 -9.87 -36.40
C ALA A 437 14.21 -10.96 -36.36
N LEU A 438 13.78 -11.39 -35.16
CA LEU A 438 12.75 -12.41 -35.02
C LEU A 438 11.40 -11.98 -35.61
N ALA A 439 11.01 -10.71 -35.44
CA ALA A 439 9.77 -10.18 -36.01
C ALA A 439 9.83 -10.13 -37.54
N MET A 440 10.99 -9.78 -38.11
CA MET A 440 11.22 -9.76 -39.56
C MET A 440 11.26 -11.17 -40.16
N ASP A 441 11.93 -12.12 -39.50
CA ASP A 441 11.94 -13.53 -39.89
C ASP A 441 10.53 -14.15 -39.83
N THR A 442 9.76 -13.81 -38.79
CA THR A 442 8.36 -14.26 -38.66
C THR A 442 7.49 -13.68 -39.77
N TYR A 443 7.63 -12.39 -40.09
CA TYR A 443 6.94 -11.78 -41.23
C TYR A 443 7.33 -12.47 -42.54
N GLN A 444 8.62 -12.71 -42.76
CA GLN A 444 9.12 -13.34 -43.97
C GLN A 444 8.60 -14.77 -44.11
N TRP A 445 8.60 -15.55 -43.03
CA TRP A 445 8.04 -16.90 -43.00
C TRP A 445 6.53 -16.91 -43.32
N ILE A 446 5.74 -16.00 -42.72
CA ILE A 446 4.31 -15.85 -43.04
C ILE A 446 4.13 -15.44 -44.51
N SER A 447 4.96 -14.52 -44.99
CA SER A 447 4.93 -14.03 -46.37
C SER A 447 5.24 -15.15 -47.37
N GLU A 448 6.24 -15.98 -47.11
CA GLU A 448 6.63 -17.13 -47.94
C GLU A 448 5.57 -18.24 -47.95
N MET A 449 4.82 -18.42 -46.86
CA MET A 449 3.69 -19.36 -46.80
C MET A 449 2.44 -18.85 -47.54
N VAL A 450 2.33 -17.54 -47.77
CA VAL A 450 1.15 -16.88 -48.37
C VAL A 450 1.42 -16.39 -49.81
N LEU A 451 2.66 -16.09 -50.20
CA LEU A 451 3.05 -15.53 -51.51
C LEU A 451 3.14 -16.46 -52.73
N PRO A 452 3.20 -17.81 -52.66
CA PRO A 452 3.24 -18.62 -53.88
C PRO A 452 1.91 -18.60 -54.67
N LEU A 453 0.92 -17.83 -54.19
CA LEU A 453 -0.38 -17.58 -54.79
C LEU A 453 -0.41 -16.62 -56.01
N LYS A 454 0.73 -16.26 -56.62
CA LYS A 454 0.71 -15.51 -57.89
C LYS A 454 0.27 -16.42 -59.05
N PRO A 455 -0.72 -16.03 -59.87
CA PRO A 455 -1.08 -16.77 -61.07
C PRO A 455 0.07 -16.68 -62.09
N ASN A 456 0.44 -17.84 -62.65
CA ASN A 456 1.35 -17.92 -63.80
C ASN A 456 0.84 -17.04 -64.95
N ALA A 457 1.75 -16.27 -65.54
CA ALA A 457 1.49 -15.41 -66.69
C ALA A 457 0.90 -16.22 -67.86
N ILE A 458 -0.22 -15.75 -68.39
CA ILE A 458 -0.85 -16.24 -69.62
C ILE A 458 0.09 -15.92 -70.80
N PRO A 459 0.41 -16.88 -71.70
CA PRO A 459 1.23 -16.59 -72.88
C PRO A 459 0.43 -15.73 -73.89
N PRO A 460 1.09 -14.89 -74.71
CA PRO A 460 0.40 -13.98 -75.61
C PRO A 460 -0.30 -14.75 -76.74
N THR A 461 -1.62 -14.58 -76.83
CA THR A 461 -2.42 -15.01 -77.98
C THR A 461 -2.01 -14.20 -79.21
N LYS A 462 -1.49 -14.90 -80.23
CA LYS A 462 -1.27 -14.34 -81.56
C LYS A 462 -2.62 -13.95 -82.18
N SER A 463 -2.63 -12.77 -82.79
CA SER A 463 -3.67 -12.24 -83.66
C SER A 463 -3.83 -13.09 -84.93
N SER A 464 -5.07 -13.48 -85.23
CA SER A 464 -5.68 -13.50 -86.56
C SER A 464 -7.17 -13.72 -86.44
#